data_AF-A0A1T1CYX4-F1
#
_entry.id   AF-A0A1T1CYX4-F1
#
_cell.length_a   1.000
_cell.length_b   1.000
_cell.length_c   1.000
_cell.angle_alpha   90.00
_cell.angle_beta   90.00
_cell.angle_gamma   90.00
#
_symmetry.space_group_name_H-M   'P 1'
#
loop_
_entity.id
_entity.type
_entity.pdbx_description
1 polymer ?
#
loop_
_entity_poly.entity_id
_entity_poly.type
_entity_poly.pdbx_seq_one_letter_code
_entity_poly.pdbx_strand_id
1 'polypeptide(L)'
;MNRPVTSSTTTTTWRVRLVHAELGARVVEASCEEGGQVLAMAFGEATTAEVAEDRARRRAARLLETHLAPAPPLSGSPPVSGEEDRSGAPEPPSSSLPASPAPVDAPVTPAD
;
A
#
# COMPACT_ATOMS: atom_id res chain seq x y z
N MET A 1 38.80 23.86 31.80
CA MET A 1 39.02 22.74 30.86
C MET A 1 37.78 22.63 30.00
N ASN A 2 37.78 23.29 28.84
CA ASN A 2 36.63 23.33 27.94
C ASN A 2 36.88 22.28 26.85
N ARG A 3 36.13 21.17 26.88
CA ARG A 3 36.17 20.19 25.79
C ARG A 3 35.32 20.74 24.64
N PRO A 4 35.84 20.78 23.39
CA PRO A 4 34.99 21.13 22.26
C PRO A 4 33.95 20.02 22.08
N VAL A 5 32.67 20.39 22.17
CA VAL A 5 31.56 19.50 21.84
C VAL A 5 31.58 19.38 20.31
N THR A 6 32.09 18.27 19.79
CA THR A 6 31.99 17.98 18.36
C THR A 6 30.53 17.66 18.05
N SER A 7 29.76 18.68 17.68
CA SER A 7 28.43 18.51 17.10
C SER A 7 28.60 17.66 15.85
N SER A 8 28.29 16.37 15.94
CA SER A 8 28.29 15.49 14.78
C SER A 8 27.09 15.91 13.94
N THR A 9 27.33 16.67 12.87
CA THR A 9 26.30 16.99 11.89
C THR A 9 25.91 15.69 11.20
N THR A 10 24.87 15.03 11.71
CA THR A 10 24.27 13.90 11.00
C THR A 10 23.58 14.45 9.75
N THR A 11 24.09 14.03 8.59
CA THR A 11 23.50 14.36 7.29
C THR A 11 22.62 13.20 6.84
N THR A 12 21.39 13.49 6.50
CA THR A 12 20.46 12.53 5.90
C THR A 12 20.89 12.22 4.46
N THR A 13 21.01 10.94 4.12
CA THR A 13 21.40 10.45 2.79
C THR A 13 20.31 9.54 2.24
N TRP A 14 19.95 9.73 0.97
CA TRP A 14 19.04 8.83 0.26
C TRP A 14 19.80 7.83 -0.58
N ARG A 15 19.36 6.57 -0.55
CA ARG A 15 19.82 5.51 -1.45
C ARG A 15 18.65 4.89 -2.19
N VAL A 16 18.92 4.48 -3.42
CA VAL A 16 17.94 3.87 -4.32
C VAL A 16 18.55 2.63 -4.94
N ARG A 17 17.80 1.53 -4.96
CA ARG A 17 18.22 0.25 -5.54
C ARG A 17 17.12 -0.33 -6.42
N LEU A 18 17.45 -0.70 -7.65
CA LEU A 18 16.58 -1.51 -8.48
C LEU A 18 16.63 -2.96 -7.99
N VAL A 19 15.49 -3.49 -7.57
CA VAL A 19 15.35 -4.81 -6.94
C VAL A 19 14.92 -5.86 -7.95
N HIS A 20 13.97 -5.48 -8.81
CA HIS A 20 13.42 -6.37 -9.82
C HIS A 20 13.04 -5.63 -11.09
N ALA A 21 13.20 -6.29 -12.24
CA ALA A 21 12.84 -5.76 -13.54
C ALA A 21 12.38 -6.87 -14.49
N GLU A 22 11.08 -6.93 -14.78
CA GLU A 22 10.45 -7.84 -15.75
C GLU A 22 9.60 -7.07 -16.77
N LEU A 23 9.24 -7.66 -17.92
CA LEU A 23 8.59 -6.89 -18.99
C LEU A 23 7.33 -6.14 -18.50
N GLY A 24 7.40 -4.81 -18.44
CA GLY A 24 6.30 -3.96 -17.96
C GLY A 24 6.30 -3.62 -16.46
N ALA A 25 7.20 -4.16 -15.64
CA ALA A 25 7.28 -3.85 -14.21
C ALA A 25 8.72 -3.67 -13.69
N ARG A 26 8.93 -2.64 -12.88
CA ARG A 26 10.17 -2.29 -12.20
C ARG A 26 9.87 -2.08 -10.74
N VAL A 27 10.60 -2.76 -9.88
CA VAL A 27 10.52 -2.61 -8.42
C VAL A 27 11.79 -1.97 -7.92
N VAL A 28 11.65 -0.84 -7.25
CA VAL A 28 12.74 -0.05 -6.69
C VAL A 28 12.55 0.06 -5.18
N GLU A 29 13.62 -0.11 -4.43
CA GLU A 29 13.72 0.21 -3.01
C GLU A 29 14.33 1.60 -2.86
N ALA A 30 13.72 2.45 -2.03
CA ALA A 30 14.32 3.68 -1.56
C ALA A 30 14.53 3.60 -0.05
N SER A 31 15.74 3.91 0.40
CA SER A 31 16.10 3.98 1.81
C SER A 31 16.65 5.37 2.17
N CYS A 32 16.30 5.81 3.37
CA CYS A 32 16.80 7.04 3.97
C CYS A 32 17.70 6.66 5.15
N GLU A 33 18.94 7.11 5.13
CA GLU A 33 19.96 6.80 6.13
C GLU A 33 20.45 8.07 6.84
N GLU A 34 20.65 8.01 8.15
CA GLU A 34 21.27 9.06 8.93
C GLU A 34 22.27 8.44 9.92
N GLY A 35 23.52 8.92 9.91
CA GLY A 35 24.55 8.41 10.82
C GLY A 35 24.84 6.90 10.67
N GLY A 36 24.59 6.32 9.48
CA GLY A 36 24.75 4.89 9.22
C GLY A 36 23.57 4.02 9.66
N GLN A 37 22.48 4.61 10.18
CA GLN A 37 21.24 3.92 10.50
C GLN A 37 20.18 4.19 9.44
N VAL A 38 19.45 3.15 9.01
CA VAL A 38 18.31 3.30 8.10
C VAL A 38 17.12 3.80 8.92
N LEU A 39 16.65 5.01 8.62
CA LEU A 39 15.51 5.63 9.27
C LEU A 39 14.18 5.19 8.66
N ALA A 40 14.15 5.01 7.34
CA ALA A 40 12.97 4.52 6.62
C ALA A 40 13.38 3.79 5.34
N MET A 41 12.55 2.84 4.94
CA MET A 41 12.68 2.12 3.68
C MET A 41 11.29 1.84 3.11
N ALA A 42 11.14 1.93 1.80
CA ALA A 42 9.92 1.52 1.12
C ALA A 42 10.21 1.05 -0.31
N PHE A 43 9.32 0.21 -0.82
CA PHE A 43 9.32 -0.20 -2.22
C PHE A 43 8.32 0.61 -3.03
N GLY A 44 8.70 0.90 -4.26
CA GLY A 44 7.85 1.44 -5.30
C GLY A 44 7.91 0.54 -6.52
N GLU A 45 6.75 0.36 -7.13
CA GLU A 45 6.61 -0.45 -8.34
C GLU A 45 5.92 0.38 -9.42
N ALA A 46 6.43 0.31 -10.65
CA ALA A 46 5.86 0.97 -11.80
C ALA A 46 6.38 0.35 -13.11
N THR A 47 5.81 0.80 -14.23
CA THR A 47 6.27 0.40 -15.57
C THR A 47 7.68 0.90 -15.89
N THR A 48 8.12 2.00 -15.27
CA THR A 48 9.49 2.55 -15.40
C THR A 48 10.16 2.68 -14.05
N ALA A 49 11.50 2.66 -14.03
CA ALA A 49 12.28 2.71 -12.80
C ALA A 49 12.17 4.06 -12.09
N GLU A 50 12.04 5.14 -12.86
CA GLU A 50 11.91 6.51 -12.35
C GLU A 50 10.60 6.69 -11.58
N VAL A 51 9.49 6.21 -12.14
CA VAL A 51 8.19 6.26 -11.47
C VAL A 51 8.17 5.34 -10.25
N ALA A 52 8.86 4.19 -10.32
CA ALA A 52 9.03 3.29 -9.19
C ALA A 52 9.84 3.95 -8.07
N GLU A 53 10.95 4.61 -8.37
CA GLU A 53 11.75 5.40 -7.41
C GLU A 53 10.89 6.49 -6.77
N ASP A 54 10.21 7.32 -7.55
CA ASP A 54 9.38 8.41 -7.04
C ASP A 54 8.29 7.89 -6.09
N ARG A 55 7.71 6.72 -6.38
CA ARG A 55 6.76 6.06 -5.48
C ARG A 55 7.44 5.56 -4.21
N ALA A 56 8.60 4.92 -4.32
CA ALA A 56 9.37 4.41 -3.19
C ALA A 56 9.77 5.55 -2.24
N ARG A 57 10.35 6.63 -2.78
CA ARG A 57 10.77 7.81 -2.01
C ARG A 57 9.61 8.51 -1.32
N ARG A 58 8.48 8.71 -2.01
CA ARG A 58 7.28 9.30 -1.39
C ARG A 58 6.74 8.45 -0.24
N ARG A 59 6.76 7.13 -0.38
CA ARG A 59 6.33 6.21 0.70
C ARG A 59 7.29 6.26 1.88
N ALA A 60 8.60 6.19 1.63
CA ALA A 60 9.62 6.29 2.67
C ALA A 60 9.56 7.64 3.41
N ALA A 61 9.35 8.75 2.69
CA ALA A 61 9.19 10.08 3.30
C ALA A 61 7.98 10.14 4.25
N ARG A 62 6.83 9.55 3.87
CA ARG A 62 5.67 9.45 4.76
C ARG A 62 5.95 8.66 6.03
N LEU A 63 6.79 7.62 5.96
CA LEU A 63 7.20 6.86 7.15
C LEU A 63 8.05 7.71 8.10
N LEU A 64 8.95 8.54 7.55
CA LEU A 64 9.74 9.50 8.34
C LEU A 64 8.83 10.52 9.04
N GLU A 65 7.80 11.03 8.35
CA GLU A 65 6.81 11.95 8.91
C GLU A 65 5.95 11.29 9.99
N THR A 66 5.53 10.03 9.78
CA THR A 66 4.67 9.29 10.72
C THR A 66 5.41 8.95 12.00
N HIS A 67 6.71 8.64 11.93
CA HIS A 67 7.54 8.44 13.12
C HIS A 67 7.72 9.72 13.96
N LEU A 68 7.50 10.90 13.37
CA LEU A 68 7.56 12.19 14.05
C LEU A 68 6.20 12.64 14.60
N ALA A 69 5.10 12.05 14.13
CA ALA A 69 3.77 12.37 14.60
C ALA A 69 3.46 11.59 15.89
N PRO A 70 3.03 12.24 16.99
CA PRO A 70 2.51 11.50 18.14
C PRO A 70 1.34 10.64 17.67
N ALA A 71 1.34 9.36 18.07
CA ALA A 71 0.26 8.43 17.76
C ALA A 71 -1.09 9.09 18.11
N PRO A 72 -2.07 9.11 17.19
CA PRO A 72 -3.39 9.59 17.55
C PRO A 72 -3.91 8.74 18.72
N PRO A 73 -4.54 9.34 19.74
CA PRO A 73 -5.17 8.54 20.78
C PRO A 73 -6.15 7.59 20.08
N LEU A 74 -6.08 6.30 20.42
CA LEU A 74 -7.08 5.30 20.08
C LEU A 74 -8.39 5.69 20.77
N SER A 75 -9.09 6.68 20.23
CA SER A 75 -10.40 7.08 20.69
C SER A 75 -11.44 6.13 20.12
N GLY A 76 -11.94 5.27 20.99
CA GLY A 76 -13.36 4.94 21.02
C GLY A 76 -13.81 3.81 20.10
N SER A 77 -14.33 2.77 20.73
CA SER A 77 -15.04 1.60 20.23
C SER A 77 -15.88 1.80 18.95
N PRO A 78 -16.05 0.72 18.15
CA PRO A 78 -17.01 0.75 17.04
C PRO A 78 -18.43 1.02 17.58
N PRO A 79 -19.25 1.86 16.91
CA PRO A 79 -20.65 1.90 17.24
C PRO A 79 -21.26 0.55 16.90
N VAL A 80 -21.74 -0.14 17.93
CA VAL A 80 -22.65 -1.27 17.79
C VAL A 80 -23.84 -0.82 16.94
N SER A 81 -24.01 -1.43 15.78
CA SER A 81 -25.23 -1.30 14.98
C SER A 81 -26.38 -1.89 15.78
N GLY A 82 -27.26 -1.03 16.28
CA GLY A 82 -28.54 -1.39 16.89
C GLY A 82 -29.69 -0.82 16.07
N GLU A 83 -30.38 -1.73 15.38
CA GLU A 83 -31.81 -1.75 15.01
C GLU A 83 -32.55 -0.54 14.42
N GLU A 84 -32.99 -0.74 13.17
CA GLU A 84 -34.37 -0.61 12.63
C GLU A 84 -35.29 0.50 13.17
N ASP A 85 -35.67 1.42 12.28
CA ASP A 85 -37.08 1.85 12.20
C ASP A 85 -37.53 2.12 10.75
N ARG A 86 -38.78 1.74 10.49
CA ARG A 86 -39.43 1.59 9.19
C ARG A 86 -39.80 2.94 8.58
N SER A 87 -39.89 3.00 7.25
CA SER A 87 -41.10 3.41 6.49
C SER A 87 -40.76 4.13 5.18
N GLY A 88 -41.29 3.61 4.06
CA GLY A 88 -41.45 4.36 2.80
C GLY A 88 -40.82 3.72 1.55
N ALA A 89 -41.54 2.79 0.93
CA ALA A 89 -41.34 2.39 -0.47
C ALA A 89 -41.88 3.50 -1.43
N PRO A 90 -41.53 3.54 -2.74
CA PRO A 90 -41.92 2.50 -3.70
C PRO A 90 -40.83 2.02 -4.69
N GLU A 91 -41.19 0.92 -5.35
CA GLU A 91 -40.48 0.04 -6.30
C GLU A 91 -40.51 0.57 -7.78
N PRO A 92 -40.12 -0.18 -8.85
CA PRO A 92 -38.82 -0.31 -9.56
C PRO A 92 -38.88 0.16 -11.06
N PRO A 93 -38.01 -0.25 -12.04
CA PRO A 93 -37.91 -1.63 -12.58
C PRO A 93 -36.50 -2.18 -12.96
N SER A 94 -36.34 -3.47 -12.65
CA SER A 94 -35.88 -4.59 -13.49
C SER A 94 -34.64 -4.51 -14.41
N SER A 95 -33.67 -5.34 -14.03
CA SER A 95 -32.98 -6.38 -14.82
C SER A 95 -32.39 -6.07 -16.20
N SER A 96 -31.06 -6.26 -16.28
CA SER A 96 -30.43 -7.25 -17.18
C SER A 96 -28.95 -7.45 -16.80
N LEU A 97 -28.66 -8.43 -15.95
CA LEU A 97 -27.31 -8.99 -15.82
C LEU A 97 -27.20 -10.22 -16.74
N PRO A 98 -26.15 -10.34 -17.58
CA PRO A 98 -25.95 -11.53 -18.40
C PRO A 98 -25.60 -12.73 -17.51
N ALA A 99 -26.32 -13.83 -17.72
CA ALA A 99 -26.06 -15.10 -17.07
C ALA A 99 -24.68 -15.65 -17.47
N SER A 100 -23.86 -15.95 -16.46
CA SER A 100 -22.64 -16.76 -16.58
C SER A 100 -22.94 -18.21 -16.19
N PRO A 101 -22.21 -19.21 -16.71
CA PRO A 101 -22.76 -20.47 -17.19
C PRO A 101 -22.96 -21.53 -16.10
N ALA A 102 -23.91 -22.43 -16.34
CA ALA A 102 -24.11 -23.64 -15.55
C ALA A 102 -23.01 -24.68 -15.85
N PRO A 103 -22.54 -25.44 -14.85
CA PRO A 103 -21.78 -26.66 -15.09
C PRO A 103 -22.77 -27.80 -15.39
N VAL A 104 -22.60 -28.52 -16.50
CA VAL A 104 -23.31 -29.77 -16.72
C VAL A 104 -22.32 -30.83 -17.16
N ASP A 105 -22.26 -31.86 -16.30
CA ASP A 105 -21.66 -33.18 -16.44
C ASP A 105 -21.66 -33.75 -17.86
N ALA A 106 -20.50 -34.30 -18.26
CA ALA A 106 -20.40 -35.31 -19.31
C ALA A 106 -20.87 -36.67 -18.75
N PRO A 107 -21.54 -37.52 -19.54
CA PRO A 107 -20.77 -38.49 -20.32
C PRO A 107 -21.38 -38.79 -21.71
N VAL A 108 -20.54 -38.82 -22.74
CA VAL A 108 -20.89 -39.47 -24.02
C VAL A 108 -20.09 -40.76 -24.13
N THR A 109 -20.81 -41.86 -24.18
CA THR A 109 -20.34 -43.23 -24.47
C THR A 109 -19.70 -43.33 -25.87
N PRO A 110 -18.65 -44.15 -26.05
CA PRO A 110 -18.10 -44.42 -27.36
C PRO A 110 -19.04 -45.35 -28.15
N ALA A 111 -19.29 -45.03 -29.42
CA ALA A 111 -19.88 -45.94 -30.38
C ALA A 111 -18.76 -46.48 -31.29
N ASP A 112 -18.78 -47.80 -31.48
CA ASP A 112 -17.93 -48.60 -32.38
C ASP A 112 -18.21 -48.27 -33.85
#